data_AF-F3P519-F1
#
_entry.id   AF-F3P519-F1
#
_cell.length_a   1.000
_cell.length_b   1.000
_cell.length_c   1.000
_cell.angle_alpha   90.00
_cell.angle_beta   90.00
_cell.angle_gamma   90.00
#
_symmetry.space_group_name_H-M   'P 1'
#
loop_
_entity.id
_entity.type
_entity.pdbx_description
1 polymer ?
#
loop_
_entity_poly.entity_id
_entity_poly.type
_entity_poly.pdbx_seq_one_letter_code
_entity_poly.pdbx_strand_id
1 'polypeptide(L)'
;MSIRGDLRVGETLRGSLRKESHSYTVMGRIILKRRDQRGRRLIRWEQWRLIDDNSKEIWLEINRDANKVILHEPVPIQPMIDPFALEVGQTRQLKANGQSYTVEVKDIYRADIDHEAGTIPHLTGAVATTICAELRVKGARKQLSSIVIDEHRHRKHEAYRTTALSPEQQSKIFGRPVYRPWWVPGVMRRLGRWLSSVSPGLRGSWKSPLFWVIPFLILMAILEWNDDDGFNPAGDGSSFRNRSVYGGGGGGVGK
;
A
#
# COMPACT_ATOMS: atom_id res chain seq x y z
N MET A 1 -3.76 -5.65 11.23
CA MET A 1 -4.11 -6.49 10.06
C MET A 1 -3.34 -6.02 8.82
N SER A 2 -2.78 -6.93 8.02
CA SER A 2 -1.90 -6.60 6.89
C SER A 2 -2.58 -6.88 5.55
N ILE A 3 -2.84 -5.84 4.77
CA ILE A 3 -3.30 -5.96 3.39
C ILE A 3 -2.11 -6.08 2.45
N ARG A 4 -2.26 -6.81 1.34
CA ARG A 4 -1.21 -7.04 0.35
C ARG A 4 -1.66 -6.48 -1.01
N GLY A 5 -0.72 -5.94 -1.77
CA GLY A 5 -0.96 -5.67 -3.19
C GLY A 5 -1.38 -6.95 -3.89
N ASP A 6 -2.44 -6.87 -4.70
CA ASP A 6 -2.92 -7.97 -5.53
C ASP A 6 -2.21 -7.94 -6.88
N LEU A 7 -0.88 -7.80 -6.86
CA LEU A 7 -0.07 -7.67 -8.05
C LEU A 7 0.99 -8.77 -8.12
N ARG A 8 1.43 -9.08 -9.33
CA ARG A 8 2.45 -10.08 -9.64
C ARG A 8 3.45 -9.52 -10.64
N VAL A 9 4.73 -9.67 -10.34
CA VAL A 9 5.79 -9.33 -11.29
C VAL A 9 5.60 -10.13 -12.58
N GLY A 10 5.71 -9.45 -13.72
CA GLY A 10 5.50 -10.01 -15.06
C GLY A 10 4.04 -10.00 -15.52
N GLU A 11 3.07 -9.63 -14.69
CA GLU A 11 1.68 -9.53 -15.14
C GLU A 11 1.42 -8.27 -15.95
N THR A 12 0.39 -8.31 -16.78
CA THR A 12 -0.09 -7.16 -17.54
C THR A 12 -1.47 -6.73 -17.03
N LEU A 13 -1.60 -5.47 -16.66
CA LEU A 13 -2.85 -4.80 -16.29
C LEU A 13 -3.35 -4.01 -17.49
N ARG A 14 -4.67 -3.98 -17.72
CA ARG A 14 -5.26 -3.24 -18.85
C ARG A 14 -6.42 -2.42 -18.35
N GLY A 15 -6.39 -1.12 -18.62
CA GLY A 15 -7.46 -0.22 -18.21
C GLY A 15 -7.35 1.12 -18.90
N SER A 16 -7.86 2.17 -18.27
CA SER A 16 -7.92 3.51 -18.83
C SER A 16 -7.50 4.58 -17.83
N LEU A 17 -6.54 5.40 -18.24
CA LEU A 17 -6.09 6.58 -17.51
C LEU A 17 -6.40 7.79 -18.39
N ARG A 18 -7.08 8.80 -17.85
CA ARG A 18 -7.44 10.04 -18.59
C ARG A 18 -8.21 9.82 -19.90
N LYS A 19 -9.02 8.75 -19.98
CA LYS A 19 -9.82 8.32 -21.15
C LYS A 19 -9.01 7.66 -22.27
N GLU A 20 -7.71 7.48 -22.07
CA GLU A 20 -6.86 6.70 -22.98
C GLU A 20 -6.74 5.28 -22.44
N SER A 21 -6.74 4.30 -23.35
CA SER A 21 -6.50 2.90 -22.99
C SER A 21 -5.01 2.69 -22.77
N HIS A 22 -4.66 2.02 -21.68
CA HIS A 22 -3.27 1.70 -21.35
C HIS A 22 -3.12 0.24 -20.96
N SER A 23 -1.94 -0.29 -21.27
CA SER A 23 -1.49 -1.59 -20.81
C SER A 23 -0.25 -1.38 -19.95
N TYR A 24 -0.27 -1.86 -18.70
CA TYR A 24 0.83 -1.72 -17.76
C TYR A 24 1.44 -3.08 -17.45
N THR A 25 2.74 -3.23 -17.64
CA THR A 25 3.49 -4.42 -17.21
C THR A 25 4.08 -4.17 -15.83
N VAL A 26 3.81 -5.08 -14.89
CA VAL A 26 4.36 -4.99 -13.53
C VAL A 26 5.81 -5.49 -13.55
N MET A 27 6.75 -4.58 -13.37
CA MET A 27 8.18 -4.89 -13.51
C MET A 27 8.82 -5.34 -12.20
N GLY A 28 8.37 -4.80 -11.07
CA GLY A 28 8.99 -5.10 -9.80
C GLY A 28 8.21 -4.59 -8.60
N ARG A 29 8.64 -4.99 -7.42
CA ARG A 29 8.09 -4.62 -6.12
C ARG A 29 9.20 -4.34 -5.12
N ILE A 30 9.03 -3.30 -4.33
CA ILE A 30 9.79 -2.99 -3.13
C ILE A 30 8.84 -3.00 -1.92
N ILE A 31 9.27 -3.58 -0.80
CA ILE A 31 8.59 -3.46 0.49
C ILE A 31 9.40 -2.47 1.33
N LEU A 32 8.77 -1.34 1.67
CA LEU A 32 9.33 -0.33 2.55
C LEU A 32 8.80 -0.49 3.97
N LYS A 33 9.70 -0.33 4.93
CA LYS A 33 9.41 -0.23 6.36
C LYS A 33 9.75 1.17 6.83
N ARG A 34 8.75 1.87 7.34
CA ARG A 34 8.89 3.24 7.86
C ARG A 34 8.36 3.29 9.29
N ARG A 35 9.04 3.99 10.19
CA ARG A 35 8.42 4.37 11.47
C ARG A 35 7.49 5.56 11.26
N ASP A 36 6.32 5.52 11.89
CA ASP A 36 5.43 6.67 11.94
C ASP A 36 6.14 7.89 12.57
N GLN A 37 5.60 9.09 12.37
CA GLN A 37 6.25 10.33 12.84
C GLN A 37 6.48 10.37 14.36
N ARG A 38 5.75 9.54 15.13
CA ARG A 38 5.90 9.42 16.60
C ARG A 38 6.86 8.29 17.02
N GLY A 39 7.43 7.56 16.06
CA GLY A 39 8.38 6.48 16.28
C GLY A 39 7.81 5.21 16.92
N ARG A 40 6.48 5.13 17.09
CA ARG A 40 5.78 4.11 17.87
C ARG A 40 5.37 2.90 17.04
N ARG A 41 5.03 3.11 15.76
CA ARG A 41 4.51 2.04 14.90
C ARG A 41 5.33 1.94 13.62
N LEU A 42 5.72 0.71 13.30
CA LEU A 42 6.27 0.36 12.00
C LEU A 42 5.13 0.24 11.00
N ILE A 43 5.12 1.11 9.99
CA ILE A 43 4.20 1.11 8.87
C ILE A 43 4.87 0.41 7.69
N ARG A 44 4.13 -0.44 7.00
CA ARG A 44 4.62 -1.13 5.79
C ARG A 44 3.95 -0.58 4.54
N TRP A 45 4.78 -0.22 3.57
CA TRP A 45 4.35 0.22 2.26
C TRP A 45 4.86 -0.76 1.22
N GLU A 46 4.03 -1.05 0.22
CA GLU A 46 4.48 -1.72 -0.99
C GLU A 46 4.58 -0.72 -2.11
N GLN A 47 5.69 -0.72 -2.81
CA GLN A 47 5.90 0.11 -3.99
C GLN A 47 6.08 -0.80 -5.19
N TRP A 48 5.26 -0.60 -6.21
CA TRP A 48 5.23 -1.40 -7.41
C TRP A 48 5.65 -0.55 -8.59
N ARG A 49 6.59 -1.06 -9.37
CA ARG A 49 7.05 -0.43 -10.59
C ARG A 49 6.26 -0.97 -11.76
N LEU A 50 5.65 -0.09 -12.54
CA LEU A 50 4.92 -0.45 -13.75
C LEU A 50 5.47 0.33 -14.95
N ILE A 51 5.52 -0.32 -16.10
CA ILE A 51 5.85 0.31 -17.39
C ILE A 51 4.61 0.23 -18.27
N ASP A 52 4.19 1.37 -18.83
CA ASP A 52 3.10 1.42 -19.78
C ASP A 52 3.53 0.99 -21.21
N ASP A 53 2.56 0.95 -22.11
CA ASP A 53 2.72 0.61 -23.51
C ASP A 53 3.65 1.58 -24.27
N ASN A 54 3.82 2.80 -23.77
CA ASN A 54 4.72 3.82 -24.32
C ASN A 54 6.09 3.82 -23.62
N SER A 55 6.44 2.75 -22.89
CA SER A 55 7.67 2.64 -22.09
C SER A 55 7.81 3.68 -20.98
N LYS A 56 6.72 4.37 -20.61
CA LYS A 56 6.71 5.32 -19.51
C LYS A 56 6.57 4.57 -18.20
N GLU A 57 7.43 4.94 -17.25
CA GLU A 57 7.41 4.37 -15.92
C GLU A 57 6.42 5.08 -15.02
N ILE A 58 5.61 4.32 -14.30
CA ILE A 58 4.77 4.81 -13.21
C ILE A 58 5.00 3.93 -11.98
N TRP A 59 4.76 4.50 -10.81
CA TRP A 59 4.86 3.76 -9.56
C TRP A 59 3.50 3.71 -8.87
N LEU A 60 3.20 2.59 -8.24
CA LEU A 60 2.02 2.41 -7.43
C LEU A 60 2.45 2.10 -6.00
N GLU A 61 1.97 2.88 -5.06
CA GLU A 61 2.29 2.71 -3.65
C GLU A 61 1.02 2.31 -2.87
N ILE A 62 1.14 1.25 -2.07
CA ILE A 62 0.04 0.66 -1.32
C ILE A 62 0.41 0.67 0.16
N ASN A 63 -0.35 1.41 0.96
CA ASN A 63 -0.26 1.36 2.41
C ASN A 63 -0.97 0.11 2.93
N ARG A 64 -0.22 -0.84 3.51
CA ARG A 64 -0.78 -2.09 4.02
C ARG A 64 -1.69 -1.93 5.23
N ASP A 65 -1.52 -0.84 5.99
CA ASP A 65 -2.22 -0.57 7.24
C ASP A 65 -3.45 0.33 7.04
N ALA A 66 -3.45 1.21 6.03
CA ALA A 66 -4.44 2.28 5.87
C ALA A 66 -5.35 2.16 4.64
N ASN A 67 -5.25 1.08 3.86
CA ASN A 67 -6.04 0.89 2.62
C ASN A 67 -5.88 2.00 1.59
N LYS A 68 -4.72 2.66 1.57
CA LYS A 68 -4.44 3.77 0.66
C LYS A 68 -3.63 3.25 -0.51
N VAL A 69 -4.11 3.54 -1.72
CA VAL A 69 -3.38 3.31 -2.97
C VAL A 69 -3.07 4.66 -3.58
N ILE A 70 -1.80 4.90 -3.87
CA ILE A 70 -1.28 6.16 -4.39
C ILE A 70 -0.58 5.86 -5.72
N LEU A 71 -1.06 6.51 -6.77
CA LEU A 71 -0.41 6.51 -8.07
C LEU A 71 0.62 7.62 -8.11
N HIS A 72 1.83 7.27 -8.54
CA HIS A 72 2.97 8.15 -8.72
C HIS A 72 3.28 8.24 -10.22
N GLU A 73 3.00 9.40 -10.80
CA GLU A 73 3.32 9.68 -12.20
C GLU A 73 4.53 10.61 -12.28
N PRO A 74 5.56 10.31 -13.11
CA PRO A 74 6.73 11.15 -13.22
C PRO A 74 6.36 12.52 -13.81
N VAL A 75 6.99 13.55 -13.25
CA VAL A 75 6.87 14.94 -13.65
C VAL A 75 8.29 15.53 -13.69
N PRO A 76 8.75 16.03 -14.84
CA PRO A 76 10.02 16.71 -14.94
C PRO A 76 9.99 18.01 -14.13
N ILE A 77 11.02 18.23 -13.30
CA ILE A 77 11.18 19.40 -12.44
C ILE A 77 12.51 20.13 -12.65
N GLN A 78 12.51 21.44 -12.41
CA GLN A 78 13.72 22.28 -12.40
C GLN A 78 13.65 23.33 -11.27
N PRO A 79 14.72 23.56 -10.49
CA PRO A 79 15.98 22.82 -10.50
C PRO A 79 15.82 21.39 -9.98
N MET A 80 16.86 20.57 -10.12
CA MET A 80 16.94 19.30 -9.41
C MET A 80 16.94 19.57 -7.90
N ILE A 81 16.17 18.78 -7.15
CA ILE A 81 16.03 18.92 -5.71
C ILE A 81 16.59 17.66 -5.06
N ASP A 82 17.62 17.85 -4.24
CA ASP A 82 18.18 16.80 -3.40
C ASP A 82 17.29 16.64 -2.14
N PRO A 83 16.67 15.47 -1.90
CA PRO A 83 15.85 15.25 -0.72
C PRO A 83 16.66 15.36 0.59
N PHE A 84 17.99 15.17 0.58
CA PHE A 84 18.83 15.31 1.77
C PHE A 84 19.05 16.77 2.19
N ALA A 85 18.83 17.73 1.28
CA ALA A 85 19.04 19.16 1.51
C ALA A 85 17.75 19.91 1.89
N LEU A 86 16.65 19.18 2.11
CA LEU A 86 15.34 19.75 2.45
C LEU A 86 15.10 19.74 3.96
N GLU A 87 14.28 20.68 4.41
CA GLU A 87 13.79 20.76 5.78
C GLU A 87 12.27 20.91 5.79
N VAL A 88 11.59 20.31 6.77
CA VAL A 88 10.12 20.40 6.89
C VAL A 88 9.71 21.87 7.13
N GLY A 89 8.68 22.33 6.43
CA GLY A 89 8.21 23.72 6.42
C GLY A 89 8.97 24.63 5.44
N GLN A 90 10.10 24.18 4.88
CA GLN A 90 10.85 24.94 3.89
C GLN A 90 9.98 25.16 2.65
N THR A 91 9.96 26.40 2.16
CA THR A 91 9.31 26.74 0.89
C THR A 91 10.37 26.87 -0.21
N ARG A 92 10.09 26.31 -1.39
CA ARG A 92 10.96 26.36 -2.58
C ARG A 92 10.15 26.73 -3.81
N GLN A 93 10.81 27.37 -4.78
CA GLN A 93 10.26 27.51 -6.12
C GLN A 93 10.84 26.43 -7.03
N LEU A 94 9.98 25.81 -7.83
CA LEU A 94 10.38 24.88 -8.87
C LEU A 94 9.49 25.07 -10.11
N LYS A 95 10.00 24.71 -11.27
CA LYS A 95 9.23 24.55 -12.50
C LYS A 95 8.86 23.08 -12.65
N ALA A 96 7.60 22.78 -12.90
CA ALA A 96 7.12 21.45 -13.23
C ALA A 96 6.35 21.53 -14.56
N ASN A 97 6.72 20.70 -15.54
CA ASN A 97 6.18 20.78 -16.92
C ASN A 97 6.26 22.21 -17.51
N GLY A 98 7.34 22.94 -17.24
CA GLY A 98 7.55 24.31 -17.72
C GLY A 98 6.82 25.42 -16.94
N GLN A 99 5.90 25.07 -16.03
CA GLN A 99 5.17 26.04 -15.22
C GLN A 99 5.81 26.19 -13.82
N SER A 100 5.94 27.44 -13.36
CA SER A 100 6.48 27.74 -12.02
C SER A 100 5.46 27.48 -10.91
N TYR A 101 5.92 26.83 -9.85
CA TYR A 101 5.17 26.50 -8.66
C TYR A 101 5.97 26.86 -7.41
N THR A 102 5.25 27.31 -6.38
CA THR A 102 5.79 27.38 -5.03
C THR A 102 5.39 26.12 -4.29
N VAL A 103 6.36 25.40 -3.74
CA VAL A 103 6.13 24.16 -2.98
C VAL A 103 6.62 24.32 -1.56
N GLU A 104 5.97 23.64 -0.64
CA GLU A 104 6.33 23.57 0.77
C GLU A 104 6.63 22.12 1.13
N VAL A 105 7.75 21.89 1.79
CA VAL A 105 8.14 20.57 2.27
C VAL A 105 7.23 20.22 3.44
N LYS A 106 6.38 19.23 3.24
CA LYS A 106 5.37 18.80 4.22
C LYS A 106 5.92 17.77 5.19
N ASP A 107 6.70 16.82 4.67
CA ASP A 107 7.24 15.72 5.45
C ASP A 107 8.54 15.23 4.79
N ILE A 108 9.48 14.78 5.61
CA ILE A 108 10.70 14.10 5.18
C ILE A 108 10.82 12.86 6.04
N TYR A 109 11.05 11.71 5.40
CA TYR A 109 11.17 10.47 6.14
C TYR A 109 12.17 9.52 5.49
N ARG A 110 12.77 8.71 6.35
CA ARG A 110 13.59 7.56 5.97
C ARG A 110 12.74 6.30 5.99
N ALA A 111 12.92 5.46 4.99
CA ALA A 111 12.31 4.14 4.92
C ALA A 111 13.39 3.09 4.65
N ASP A 112 13.31 1.96 5.35
CA ASP A 112 14.17 0.81 5.14
C ASP A 112 13.58 -0.05 4.02
N ILE A 113 14.42 -0.48 3.09
CA ILE A 113 14.08 -1.42 2.03
C ILE A 113 14.20 -2.83 2.61
N ASP A 114 13.06 -3.46 2.87
CA ASP A 114 13.01 -4.78 3.51
C ASP A 114 13.19 -5.92 2.50
N HIS A 115 12.57 -5.76 1.33
CA HIS A 115 12.54 -6.81 0.33
C HIS A 115 12.23 -6.24 -1.05
N GLU A 116 12.93 -6.77 -2.05
CA GLU A 116 12.74 -6.43 -3.46
C GLU A 116 12.48 -7.67 -4.29
N ALA A 117 11.69 -7.52 -5.35
CA ALA A 117 11.40 -8.57 -6.31
C ALA A 117 11.22 -8.00 -7.71
N GLY A 118 11.69 -8.71 -8.73
CA GLY A 118 11.61 -8.26 -10.13
C GLY A 118 12.69 -7.22 -10.48
N THR A 119 12.41 -6.41 -11.50
CA THR A 119 13.35 -5.42 -12.04
C THR A 119 13.11 -4.05 -11.41
N ILE A 120 13.91 -3.73 -10.40
CA ILE A 120 13.97 -2.41 -9.75
C ILE A 120 15.29 -1.74 -10.14
N PRO A 121 15.26 -0.59 -10.84
CA PRO A 121 16.47 0.16 -11.11
C PRO A 121 16.88 0.96 -9.87
N HIS A 122 18.11 0.78 -9.42
CA HIS A 122 18.74 1.65 -8.41
C HIS A 122 19.78 2.51 -9.09
N LEU A 123 19.82 3.81 -8.77
CA LEU A 123 20.87 4.69 -9.28
C LEU A 123 22.24 4.43 -8.65
N THR A 124 22.29 3.82 -7.46
CA THR A 124 23.53 3.65 -6.69
C THR A 124 23.56 2.30 -5.98
N GLY A 125 23.77 1.22 -6.74
CA GLY A 125 23.99 -0.12 -6.20
C GLY A 125 22.83 -0.66 -5.35
N ALA A 126 23.11 -1.61 -4.46
CA ALA A 126 22.11 -2.12 -3.53
C ALA A 126 21.82 -1.07 -2.45
N VAL A 127 20.61 -0.50 -2.49
CA VAL A 127 20.17 0.52 -1.52
C VAL A 127 19.42 -0.18 -0.39
N ALA A 128 19.90 -0.02 0.85
CA ALA A 128 19.25 -0.59 2.04
C ALA A 128 18.19 0.35 2.64
N THR A 129 18.31 1.65 2.41
CA THR A 129 17.40 2.66 2.96
C THR A 129 17.24 3.79 1.97
N THR A 130 16.04 4.35 1.86
CA THR A 130 15.76 5.51 1.00
C THR A 130 15.20 6.67 1.80
N ILE A 131 15.43 7.90 1.31
CA ILE A 131 14.83 9.12 1.85
C ILE A 131 13.78 9.63 0.86
N CYS A 132 12.61 9.92 1.39
CA CYS A 132 11.53 10.52 0.63
C CYS A 132 11.18 11.88 1.22
N ALA A 133 10.92 12.85 0.33
CA ALA A 133 10.37 14.16 0.69
C ALA A 133 9.00 14.33 0.04
N GLU A 134 7.98 14.60 0.87
CA GLU A 134 6.65 15.00 0.42
C GLU A 134 6.59 16.53 0.31
N LEU A 135 6.30 17.02 -0.89
CA LEU A 135 6.14 18.45 -1.16
C LEU A 135 4.69 18.75 -1.51
N ARG A 136 4.12 19.75 -0.85
CA ARG A 136 2.79 20.27 -1.15
C ARG A 136 2.91 21.51 -2.02
N VAL A 137 2.13 21.58 -3.09
CA VAL A 137 2.14 22.75 -3.96
C VAL A 137 1.20 23.82 -3.41
N LYS A 138 1.72 25.03 -3.14
CA LYS A 138 0.94 26.18 -2.66
C LYS A 138 0.09 26.75 -3.80
N GLY A 139 -1.17 27.08 -3.49
CA GLY A 139 -2.08 27.73 -4.45
C GLY A 139 -2.54 26.85 -5.63
N ALA A 140 -2.20 25.55 -5.65
CA ALA A 140 -2.52 24.68 -6.78
C ALA A 140 -4.03 24.36 -6.89
N ARG A 141 -4.57 24.49 -8.11
CA ARG A 141 -5.79 23.79 -8.53
C ARG A 141 -5.48 22.28 -8.65
N LYS A 142 -6.49 21.40 -8.48
CA LYS A 142 -6.41 19.93 -8.28
C LYS A 142 -5.39 19.11 -9.11
N GLN A 143 -4.83 19.61 -10.21
CA GLN A 143 -3.96 18.84 -11.12
C GLN A 143 -2.57 18.50 -10.56
N LEU A 144 -2.04 19.26 -9.60
CA LEU A 144 -0.69 19.05 -9.06
C LEU A 144 -0.61 19.52 -7.60
N SER A 145 -1.39 18.91 -6.72
CA SER A 145 -1.50 19.32 -5.32
C SER A 145 -0.34 18.82 -4.43
N SER A 146 0.28 17.71 -4.83
CA SER A 146 1.31 17.02 -4.05
C SER A 146 2.29 16.30 -4.97
N ILE A 147 3.58 16.42 -4.64
CA ILE A 147 4.71 15.83 -5.35
C ILE A 147 5.58 15.09 -4.32
N VAL A 148 6.14 13.96 -4.70
CA VAL A 148 7.13 13.24 -3.91
C VAL A 148 8.45 13.17 -4.66
N ILE A 149 9.53 13.40 -3.94
CA ILE A 149 10.89 13.09 -4.37
C ILE A 149 11.31 11.87 -3.57
N ASP A 150 11.67 10.80 -4.27
CA ASP A 150 12.03 9.52 -3.68
C ASP A 150 13.42 9.14 -4.19
N GLU A 151 14.38 9.09 -3.28
CA GLU A 151 15.80 9.04 -3.61
C GLU A 151 16.18 7.77 -4.40
N HIS A 152 15.66 6.60 -4.02
CA HIS A 152 15.99 5.36 -4.74
C HIS A 152 15.45 5.34 -6.18
N ARG A 153 14.39 6.11 -6.47
CA ARG A 153 13.79 6.25 -7.79
C ARG A 153 14.34 7.44 -8.57
N HIS A 154 15.08 8.32 -7.92
CA HIS A 154 15.35 9.67 -8.38
C HIS A 154 16.19 9.65 -9.67
N ARG A 155 15.50 9.66 -10.83
CA ARG A 155 16.13 10.00 -12.11
C ARG A 155 16.43 11.49 -12.10
N LYS A 156 17.57 11.87 -12.68
CA LYS A 156 17.98 13.29 -12.76
C LYS A 156 16.80 14.14 -13.28
N HIS A 157 16.32 15.08 -12.47
CA HIS A 157 15.23 16.03 -12.78
C HIS A 157 13.80 15.45 -12.77
N GLU A 158 13.55 14.30 -12.16
CA GLU A 158 12.20 13.76 -12.03
C GLU A 158 11.70 13.79 -10.58
N ALA A 159 10.47 14.25 -10.41
CA ALA A 159 9.69 14.06 -9.20
C ALA A 159 8.37 13.38 -9.55
N TYR A 160 7.63 12.87 -8.57
CA TYR A 160 6.42 12.10 -8.82
C TYR A 160 5.19 12.86 -8.35
N ARG A 161 4.24 13.14 -9.25
CA ARG A 161 2.92 13.60 -8.84
C ARG A 161 2.20 12.45 -8.15
N THR A 162 1.68 12.72 -6.95
CA THR A 162 0.93 11.74 -6.18
C THR A 162 -0.57 11.90 -6.38
N THR A 163 -1.27 10.82 -6.72
CA THR A 163 -2.73 10.79 -6.83
C THR A 163 -3.28 9.64 -6.00
N ALA A 164 -4.04 9.93 -4.95
CA ALA A 164 -4.75 8.88 -4.20
C ALA A 164 -5.88 8.31 -5.05
N LEU A 165 -5.95 6.98 -5.15
CA LEU A 165 -6.92 6.27 -5.98
C LEU A 165 -8.01 5.59 -5.14
N SER A 166 -9.26 5.93 -5.40
CA SER A 166 -10.42 5.17 -4.95
C SER A 166 -10.49 3.79 -5.62
N PRO A 167 -11.22 2.81 -5.05
CA PRO A 167 -11.36 1.47 -5.67
C PRO A 167 -11.91 1.49 -7.10
N GLU A 168 -12.82 2.41 -7.40
CA GLU A 168 -13.37 2.62 -8.73
C GLU A 168 -12.31 3.15 -9.71
N GLN A 169 -11.52 4.13 -9.29
CA GLN A 169 -10.40 4.64 -10.09
C GLN A 169 -9.35 3.57 -10.34
N GLN A 170 -9.04 2.73 -9.35
CA GLN A 170 -8.12 1.61 -9.54
C GLN A 170 -8.64 0.62 -10.58
N SER A 171 -9.92 0.22 -10.46
CA SER A 171 -10.55 -0.67 -11.43
C SER A 171 -10.58 -0.07 -12.83
N LYS A 172 -10.82 1.24 -12.93
CA LYS A 172 -10.79 1.96 -14.20
C LYS A 172 -9.40 1.99 -14.81
N ILE A 173 -8.36 2.31 -14.03
CA ILE A 173 -6.97 2.48 -14.51
C ILE A 173 -6.31 1.15 -14.81
N PHE A 174 -6.50 0.14 -13.97
CA PHE A 174 -5.79 -1.14 -14.03
C PHE A 174 -6.66 -2.32 -14.50
N GLY A 175 -7.95 -2.08 -14.78
CA GLY A 175 -8.93 -3.11 -15.14
C GLY A 175 -9.44 -3.93 -13.95
N ARG A 176 -8.85 -3.74 -12.75
CA ARG A 176 -9.24 -4.41 -11.51
C ARG A 176 -8.71 -3.64 -10.29
N PRO A 177 -9.26 -3.89 -9.08
CA PRO A 177 -8.64 -3.46 -7.84
C PRO A 177 -7.23 -4.05 -7.71
N VAL A 178 -6.28 -3.22 -7.28
CA VAL A 178 -4.84 -3.56 -7.18
C VAL A 178 -4.41 -3.90 -5.75
N TYR A 179 -5.33 -3.84 -4.79
CA TYR A 179 -5.14 -4.33 -3.43
C TYR A 179 -6.25 -5.30 -3.05
N ARG A 180 -5.95 -6.21 -2.11
CA ARG A 180 -6.93 -7.13 -1.52
C ARG A 180 -7.20 -6.75 -0.06
N PRO A 181 -8.39 -6.22 0.28
CA PRO A 181 -8.82 -6.22 1.67
C PRO A 181 -8.86 -7.68 2.17
N TRP A 182 -8.23 -7.98 3.32
CA TRP A 182 -8.18 -9.37 3.81
C TRP A 182 -9.59 -9.92 4.14
N TRP A 183 -10.52 -9.03 4.48
CA TRP A 183 -11.89 -9.36 4.89
C TRP A 183 -12.84 -9.66 3.72
N VAL A 184 -12.41 -9.56 2.46
CA VAL A 184 -13.21 -9.98 1.31
C VAL A 184 -12.79 -11.39 0.93
N PRO A 185 -13.51 -12.44 1.36
CA PRO A 185 -13.15 -13.81 0.99
C PRO A 185 -13.21 -13.95 -0.53
N GLY A 186 -12.34 -14.78 -1.11
CA GLY A 186 -12.36 -15.05 -2.55
C GLY A 186 -13.74 -15.52 -3.06
N VAL A 187 -14.55 -16.08 -2.16
CA VAL A 187 -15.93 -16.52 -2.37
C VAL A 187 -16.88 -15.36 -2.63
N MET A 188 -16.81 -14.25 -1.87
CA MET A 188 -17.65 -13.05 -2.08
C MET A 188 -17.42 -12.43 -3.46
N ARG A 189 -16.17 -12.42 -3.94
CA ARG A 189 -15.83 -11.88 -5.27
C ARG A 189 -16.32 -12.81 -6.39
N ARG A 190 -16.24 -14.13 -6.18
CA ARG A 190 -16.75 -15.14 -7.12
C ARG A 190 -18.28 -15.10 -7.18
N LEU A 191 -18.94 -14.91 -6.03
CA LEU A 191 -20.36 -14.63 -5.91
C LEU A 191 -20.74 -13.32 -6.61
N GLY A 192 -20.02 -12.22 -6.40
CA GLY A 192 -20.29 -10.95 -7.07
C GLY A 192 -20.23 -11.05 -8.59
N ARG A 193 -19.19 -11.70 -9.14
CA ARG A 193 -19.08 -11.97 -10.59
C ARG A 193 -20.18 -12.90 -11.10
N TRP A 194 -20.51 -13.92 -10.32
CA TRP A 194 -21.59 -14.86 -10.64
C TRP A 194 -22.95 -14.13 -10.66
N LEU A 195 -23.23 -13.29 -9.67
CA LEU A 195 -24.44 -12.46 -9.58
C LEU A 195 -24.57 -11.47 -10.74
N SER A 196 -23.46 -10.88 -11.20
CA SER A 196 -23.45 -10.02 -12.39
C SER A 196 -23.66 -10.78 -13.71
N SER A 197 -23.50 -12.12 -13.71
CA SER A 197 -23.71 -12.99 -14.88
C SER A 197 -25.08 -13.67 -14.92
N VAL A 198 -25.90 -13.51 -13.87
CA VAL A 198 -27.25 -14.07 -13.81
C VAL A 198 -28.22 -13.07 -14.45
N SER A 199 -28.86 -13.48 -15.55
CA SER A 199 -29.90 -12.70 -16.23
C SER A 199 -31.03 -12.29 -15.27
N PRO A 200 -31.71 -11.14 -15.49
CA PRO A 200 -32.70 -10.58 -14.56
C PRO A 200 -33.93 -11.46 -14.25
N GLY A 201 -34.10 -12.58 -14.95
CA GLY A 201 -35.28 -13.44 -14.91
C GLY A 201 -35.41 -14.40 -13.72
N LEU A 202 -34.44 -14.47 -12.80
CA LEU A 202 -34.50 -15.33 -11.60
C LEU A 202 -34.69 -14.55 -10.27
N ARG A 203 -35.31 -13.37 -10.35
CA ARG A 203 -35.65 -12.56 -9.19
C ARG A 203 -37.03 -13.00 -8.67
N GLY A 204 -37.05 -13.93 -7.70
CA GLY A 204 -38.29 -14.22 -6.94
C GLY A 204 -38.57 -15.65 -6.51
N SER A 205 -37.67 -16.62 -6.72
CA SER A 205 -37.85 -17.98 -6.19
C SER A 205 -37.03 -18.19 -4.92
N TRP A 206 -37.59 -18.84 -3.90
CA TRP A 206 -36.88 -19.36 -2.71
C TRP A 206 -35.67 -20.25 -3.07
N LYS A 207 -35.67 -20.84 -4.28
CA LYS A 207 -34.56 -21.63 -4.83
C LYS A 207 -33.46 -20.76 -5.47
N SER A 208 -33.64 -19.44 -5.52
CA SER A 208 -32.63 -18.52 -6.03
C SER A 208 -31.47 -18.46 -5.03
N PRO A 209 -30.23 -18.71 -5.44
CA PRO A 209 -29.08 -18.68 -4.54
C PRO A 209 -28.85 -17.29 -3.91
N LEU A 210 -29.39 -16.21 -4.49
CA LEU A 210 -29.45 -14.89 -3.87
C LEU A 210 -30.17 -14.88 -2.51
N PHE A 211 -31.17 -15.75 -2.35
CA PHE A 211 -31.96 -15.86 -1.12
C PHE A 211 -31.12 -16.34 0.07
N TRP A 212 -30.10 -17.17 -0.18
CA TRP A 212 -29.21 -17.71 0.85
C TRP A 212 -27.99 -16.82 1.13
N VAL A 213 -27.67 -15.88 0.22
CA VAL A 213 -26.52 -14.98 0.41
C VAL A 213 -26.75 -14.02 1.58
N ILE A 214 -27.95 -13.45 1.71
CA ILE A 214 -28.26 -12.50 2.79
C ILE A 214 -28.15 -13.14 4.18
N PRO A 215 -28.79 -14.29 4.49
CA PRO A 215 -28.64 -14.94 5.79
C PRO A 215 -27.23 -15.46 6.03
N PHE A 216 -26.49 -15.88 4.99
CA PHE A 216 -25.08 -16.26 5.13
C PHE A 216 -24.20 -15.06 5.51
N LEU A 217 -24.41 -13.89 4.90
CA LEU A 217 -23.69 -12.67 5.25
C LEU A 217 -24.02 -12.19 6.67
N ILE A 218 -25.28 -12.31 7.09
CA ILE A 218 -25.70 -11.99 8.46
C ILE A 218 -25.05 -12.96 9.45
N LEU A 219 -25.01 -14.26 9.16
CA LEU A 219 -24.34 -15.26 10.02
C LEU A 219 -22.84 -14.99 10.16
N MET A 220 -22.16 -14.63 9.07
CA MET A 220 -20.74 -14.27 9.12
C MET A 220 -20.49 -12.99 9.94
N ALA A 221 -21.37 -11.99 9.83
CA ALA A 221 -21.29 -10.77 10.64
C ALA A 221 -21.55 -11.03 12.14
N ILE A 222 -22.43 -11.98 12.47
CA ILE A 222 -22.69 -12.39 13.86
C ILE A 222 -21.51 -13.17 14.44
N LEU A 223 -20.90 -14.08 13.66
CA LEU A 223 -19.68 -14.77 14.07
C LEU A 223 -18.52 -13.78 14.33
N GLU A 224 -18.41 -12.72 13.54
CA GLU A 224 -17.39 -11.66 13.72
C GLU A 224 -17.66 -10.77 14.95
N TRP A 225 -18.93 -10.58 15.35
CA TRP A 225 -19.26 -9.84 16.58
C TRP A 225 -18.84 -10.59 17.85
N ASN A 226 -18.91 -11.92 17.85
CA ASN A 226 -18.59 -12.74 19.03
C ASN A 226 -17.09 -13.03 19.19
N ASP A 227 -16.24 -12.69 18.22
CA ASP A 227 -14.78 -12.83 18.35
C ASP A 227 -14.11 -11.63 19.06
N ASP A 228 -14.90 -10.62 19.47
CA ASP A 228 -14.48 -9.46 20.26
C ASP A 228 -14.93 -9.52 21.74
N ASP A 229 -15.12 -10.72 22.29
CA ASP A 229 -15.33 -10.93 23.74
C ASP A 229 -13.99 -10.85 24.51
N GLY A 230 -13.40 -9.67 24.50
CA GLY A 230 -12.31 -9.29 25.41
C GLY A 230 -12.80 -8.51 26.61
N PHE A 231 -13.65 -9.08 27.48
CA PHE A 231 -13.96 -8.45 28.78
C PHE A 231 -14.33 -9.47 29.88
N ASN A 232 -13.33 -9.88 30.68
CA ASN A 232 -13.54 -10.37 32.04
C ASN A 232 -12.93 -9.35 33.01
N PRO A 233 -13.74 -8.59 33.77
CA PRO A 233 -13.24 -7.72 34.84
C PRO A 233 -13.13 -8.46 36.18
N ALA A 234 -11.96 -8.31 36.81
CA ALA A 234 -11.62 -8.28 38.25
C ALA A 234 -12.32 -9.22 39.27
N GLY A 235 -11.49 -9.88 40.12
CA GLY A 235 -11.95 -10.31 41.45
C GLY A 235 -11.12 -11.37 42.19
N ASP A 236 -9.96 -10.95 42.73
CA ASP A 236 -9.41 -11.31 44.06
C ASP A 236 -8.93 -12.75 44.42
N GLY A 237 -7.86 -12.83 45.24
CA GLY A 237 -7.56 -14.02 46.06
C GLY A 237 -6.20 -14.73 45.92
N SER A 238 -5.11 -14.07 46.34
CA SER A 238 -3.88 -14.60 47.00
C SER A 238 -3.46 -16.09 46.91
N SER A 239 -2.19 -16.35 46.59
CA SER A 239 -1.17 -16.79 47.57
C SER A 239 0.14 -17.27 46.91
N PHE A 240 1.23 -16.66 47.36
CA PHE A 240 2.64 -17.07 47.37
C PHE A 240 3.01 -18.51 46.94
N ARG A 241 4.04 -18.64 46.10
CA ARG A 241 5.40 -19.01 46.57
C ARG A 241 6.47 -18.95 45.47
N ASN A 242 7.61 -18.49 45.94
CA ASN A 242 8.90 -18.29 45.27
C ASN A 242 9.78 -19.56 45.45
N ARG A 243 10.90 -19.65 44.71
CA ARG A 243 12.04 -20.61 44.75
C ARG A 243 12.00 -21.78 43.75
N SER A 244 13.08 -22.22 43.10
CA SER A 244 14.51 -21.80 43.13
C SER A 244 15.30 -22.43 41.97
N VAL A 245 16.37 -21.73 41.58
CA VAL A 245 17.52 -22.22 40.80
C VAL A 245 18.52 -22.88 41.77
N TYR A 246 18.84 -24.18 41.58
CA TYR A 246 20.15 -24.88 41.73
C TYR A 246 19.99 -26.39 42.02
N GLY A 247 20.89 -27.19 41.43
CA GLY A 247 21.15 -28.62 41.71
C GLY A 247 20.88 -29.50 40.49
N GLY A 248 21.82 -30.19 39.83
CA GLY A 248 23.14 -30.64 40.23
C GLY A 248 23.21 -32.17 40.10
N GLY A 249 24.07 -32.69 39.22
CA GLY A 249 24.71 -34.00 39.38
C GLY A 249 24.23 -35.17 38.51
N GLY A 250 25.15 -35.68 37.69
CA GLY A 250 25.58 -37.07 37.84
C GLY A 250 25.39 -38.03 36.66
N GLY A 251 26.50 -38.35 35.99
CA GLY A 251 26.94 -39.74 35.75
C GLY A 251 26.44 -40.47 34.49
N GLY A 252 27.38 -40.92 33.66
CA GLY A 252 27.09 -41.91 32.61
C GLY A 252 28.16 -42.05 31.53
N VAL A 253 29.36 -42.50 31.90
CA VAL A 253 30.33 -43.11 30.98
C VAL A 253 29.87 -44.53 30.63
N GLY A 254 29.98 -44.94 29.37
CA GLY A 254 29.69 -46.31 28.96
C GLY A 254 30.07 -46.60 27.51
N LYS A 255 31.35 -46.96 27.34
CA LYS A 255 31.97 -47.86 26.35
C LYS A 255 31.45 -47.90 24.92
#